data_AF-A0A0F8YCP0-F1
#
_entry.id   AF-A0A0F8YCP0-F1
#
_cell.length_a   1.000
_cell.length_b   1.000
_cell.length_c   1.000
_cell.angle_alpha   90.00
_cell.angle_beta   90.00
_cell.angle_gamma   90.00
#
_symmetry.space_group_name_H-M   'P 1'
#
loop_
_entity.id
_entity.type
_entity.pdbx_description
1 polymer ?
#
loop_
_entity_poly.entity_id
_entity_poly.type
_entity_poly.pdbx_seq_one_letter_code
_entity_poly.pdbx_strand_id
1 'polypeptide(L)'
;AYTERIDLPVYYIQTNIRHITDSKVRLITESGIELKWLKIGLQSASERINKDVFNRNFDKNIFFNGLKMLASRGVRVMLDVISDNPYETFSDKYESLLFYHGLIKEIRNSSTRDIPIKIYDHKLMFYPGANLYAKAEKDGVIGNDYVSHILSKRNTLRKQKEDIDNDAFIVALFNKAIRKGRIPLIAYGLLKILRVKLIFSLMIRLNIWKNYSAFSKTRTVERFLKSIRV
;
A
#
# COMPACT_ATOMS: atom_id res chain seq x y z
N ALA A 1 22.22 21.29 18.07
CA ALA A 1 21.40 20.61 19.09
C ALA A 1 21.20 19.11 18.82
N TYR A 2 20.42 18.67 17.81
CA TYR A 2 20.19 17.23 17.56
C TYR A 2 21.45 16.48 17.14
N THR A 3 22.14 16.99 16.11
CA THR A 3 23.39 16.44 15.59
C THR A 3 24.52 16.45 16.61
N GLU A 4 24.51 17.38 17.56
CA GLU A 4 25.53 17.47 18.62
C GLU A 4 25.27 16.53 19.80
N ARG A 5 24.01 16.22 20.10
CA ARG A 5 23.63 15.51 21.34
C ARG A 5 23.10 14.09 21.12
N ILE A 6 22.55 13.82 19.94
CA ILE A 6 21.87 12.56 19.64
C ILE A 6 22.55 11.86 18.47
N ASP A 7 22.65 12.52 17.32
CA ASP A 7 23.29 12.00 16.10
C ASP A 7 22.89 10.56 15.68
N LEU A 8 21.67 10.15 16.04
CA LEU A 8 21.12 8.86 15.63
C LEU A 8 20.15 9.05 14.47
N PRO A 9 19.98 8.04 13.61
CA PRO A 9 18.98 8.12 12.55
C PRO A 9 17.55 8.07 13.11
N VAL A 10 16.67 8.91 12.55
CA VAL A 10 15.23 8.83 12.84
C VAL A 10 14.62 7.78 11.92
N TYR A 11 14.15 6.67 12.49
CA TYR A 11 13.71 5.54 11.67
C TYR A 11 12.37 5.80 10.98
N TYR A 12 11.38 6.34 11.71
CA TYR A 12 10.12 6.78 11.12
C TYR A 12 9.60 8.07 11.76
N ILE A 13 9.04 8.94 10.91
CA ILE A 13 8.11 10.00 11.30
C ILE A 13 6.77 9.63 10.67
N GLN A 14 5.69 9.65 11.44
CA GLN A 14 4.34 9.38 10.93
C GLN A 14 3.61 10.70 10.72
N THR A 15 2.96 10.86 9.56
CA THR A 15 2.19 12.07 9.24
C THR A 15 1.02 11.76 8.32
N ASN A 16 0.10 12.71 8.22
CA ASN A 16 -0.93 12.73 7.18
C ASN A 16 -0.46 13.63 6.03
N ILE A 17 -0.70 13.20 4.79
CA ILE A 17 -0.27 13.87 3.56
C ILE A 17 -0.69 15.35 3.51
N ARG A 18 -1.85 15.70 4.09
CA ARG A 18 -2.38 17.07 4.12
C ARG A 18 -1.55 18.01 4.99
N HIS A 19 -0.81 17.49 5.95
CA HIS A 19 0.04 18.30 6.85
C HIS A 19 1.47 18.44 6.33
N ILE A 20 1.79 17.78 5.21
CA ILE A 20 3.10 17.85 4.57
C ILE A 20 3.15 19.09 3.70
N THR A 21 4.07 19.99 4.02
CA THR A 21 4.38 21.17 3.23
C THR A 21 5.85 21.14 2.83
N ASP A 22 6.21 21.86 1.78
CA ASP A 22 7.60 21.99 1.37
C ASP A 22 8.50 22.47 2.52
N SER A 23 8.07 23.52 3.23
CA SER A 23 8.84 24.10 4.34
C SER A 23 9.15 23.06 5.42
N LYS A 24 8.18 22.20 5.78
CA LYS A 24 8.42 21.13 6.77
C LYS A 24 9.36 20.06 6.25
N VAL A 25 9.27 19.71 4.97
CA VAL A 25 10.19 18.74 4.37
C VAL A 25 11.61 19.29 4.34
N ARG A 26 11.78 20.57 3.99
CA ARG A 26 13.09 21.25 4.01
C ARG A 26 13.72 21.23 5.39
N LEU A 27 12.95 21.48 6.46
CA LEU A 27 13.47 21.39 7.82
C LEU A 27 14.08 20.01 8.12
N ILE A 28 13.50 18.93 7.61
CA ILE A 28 14.05 17.57 7.81
C ILE A 28 15.27 17.36 6.90
N THR A 29 15.19 17.71 5.62
CA THR A 29 16.25 17.42 4.65
C THR A 29 17.49 18.29 4.83
N GLU A 30 17.35 19.48 5.44
CA GLU A 30 18.45 20.46 5.61
C GLU A 30 18.99 20.52 7.04
N SER A 31 18.34 19.87 8.03
CA SER A 31 18.79 19.89 9.43
C SER A 31 19.92 18.91 9.76
N GLY A 32 20.37 18.12 8.78
CA GLY A 32 21.31 17.02 9.00
C GLY A 32 20.71 15.78 9.66
N ILE A 33 19.39 15.77 9.93
CA ILE A 33 18.70 14.59 10.46
C ILE A 33 18.63 13.50 9.39
N GLU A 34 19.20 12.33 9.69
CA GLU A 34 19.03 11.17 8.81
C GLU A 34 17.66 10.51 9.02
N LEU A 35 16.66 10.91 8.24
CA LEU A 35 15.33 10.27 8.21
C LEU A 35 15.34 9.03 7.31
N LYS A 36 15.07 7.85 7.86
CA LYS A 36 14.99 6.60 7.07
C LYS A 36 13.68 6.46 6.30
N TRP A 37 12.53 6.78 6.91
CA TRP A 37 11.21 6.70 6.28
C TRP A 37 10.24 7.76 6.82
N LEU A 38 9.54 8.44 5.92
CA LEU A 38 8.31 9.15 6.23
C LEU A 38 7.13 8.21 6.02
N LYS A 39 6.37 7.93 7.06
CA LYS A 39 5.23 7.01 7.02
C LYS A 39 3.94 7.81 6.86
N ILE A 40 3.16 7.48 5.84
CA ILE A 40 1.94 8.22 5.48
C ILE A 40 0.78 7.23 5.40
N GLY A 41 -0.26 7.48 6.19
CA GLY A 41 -1.48 6.68 6.16
C GLY A 41 -2.31 6.94 4.91
N LEU A 42 -2.28 6.02 3.94
CA LEU A 42 -3.22 5.97 2.82
C LEU A 42 -4.49 5.21 3.23
N GLN A 43 -4.35 4.14 4.01
CA GLN A 43 -5.41 3.22 4.46
C GLN A 43 -6.08 2.47 3.31
N SER A 44 -6.86 3.14 2.47
CA SER A 44 -7.36 2.59 1.20
C SER A 44 -7.16 3.66 0.13
N ALA A 45 -7.09 3.24 -1.13
CA ALA A 45 -7.14 4.19 -2.25
C ALA A 45 -8.55 4.32 -2.85
N SER A 46 -9.57 3.72 -2.22
CA SER A 46 -10.98 3.98 -2.50
C SER A 46 -11.49 5.21 -1.76
N GLU A 47 -12.10 6.15 -2.49
CA GLU A 47 -12.79 7.32 -1.91
C GLU A 47 -13.90 6.89 -0.95
N ARG A 48 -14.71 5.90 -1.36
CA ARG A 48 -15.84 5.39 -0.59
C ARG A 48 -15.38 4.77 0.73
N ILE A 49 -14.34 3.94 0.70
CA ILE A 49 -13.81 3.29 1.92
C ILE A 49 -13.25 4.32 2.89
N ASN A 50 -12.47 5.28 2.39
CA ASN A 50 -11.97 6.34 3.24
C ASN A 50 -13.11 7.12 3.90
N LYS A 51 -14.13 7.49 3.14
CA LYS A 51 -15.26 8.28 3.64
C LYS A 51 -16.15 7.47 4.59
N ASP A 52 -16.65 6.32 4.15
CA ASP A 52 -17.76 5.62 4.80
C ASP A 52 -17.30 4.64 5.89
N VAL A 53 -16.07 4.13 5.80
CA VAL A 53 -15.53 3.13 6.74
C VAL A 53 -14.53 3.79 7.69
N PHE A 54 -13.59 4.56 7.15
CA PHE A 54 -12.52 5.18 7.96
C PHE A 54 -12.82 6.60 8.42
N ASN A 55 -13.92 7.22 7.96
CA ASN A 55 -14.27 8.61 8.25
C ASN A 55 -13.11 9.59 7.95
N ARG A 56 -12.48 9.41 6.79
CA ARG A 56 -11.33 10.18 6.30
C ARG A 56 -11.67 10.90 5.01
N ASN A 57 -11.30 12.17 4.93
CA ASN A 57 -11.33 12.91 3.69
C ASN A 57 -10.13 12.51 2.81
N PHE A 58 -10.38 11.73 1.77
CA PHE A 58 -9.38 11.32 0.79
C PHE A 58 -9.47 12.17 -0.48
N ASP A 59 -8.32 12.64 -0.96
CA ASP A 59 -8.20 13.36 -2.21
C ASP A 59 -6.95 12.85 -2.94
N LYS A 60 -7.19 12.19 -4.07
CA LYS A 60 -6.13 11.58 -4.89
C LYS A 60 -5.10 12.61 -5.37
N ASN A 61 -5.52 13.81 -5.76
CA ASN A 61 -4.63 14.84 -6.29
C ASN A 61 -3.72 15.39 -5.21
N ILE A 62 -4.25 15.60 -3.99
CA ILE A 62 -3.43 15.98 -2.83
C ILE A 62 -2.38 14.90 -2.54
N PHE A 63 -2.77 13.63 -2.60
CA PHE A 63 -1.83 12.51 -2.45
C PHE A 63 -0.73 12.52 -3.52
N PHE A 64 -1.11 12.63 -4.79
CA PHE A 64 -0.16 12.61 -5.91
C PHE A 64 0.82 13.79 -5.83
N ASN A 65 0.32 15.00 -5.58
CA ASN A 65 1.14 16.20 -5.46
C ASN A 65 2.12 16.11 -4.27
N GLY A 66 1.64 15.68 -3.11
CA GLY A 66 2.49 15.52 -1.93
C GLY A 66 3.56 14.45 -2.12
N LEU A 67 3.22 13.30 -2.71
CA LEU A 67 4.19 12.23 -2.98
C LEU A 67 5.21 12.61 -4.05
N LYS A 68 4.80 13.36 -5.09
CA LYS A 68 5.71 13.92 -6.09
C LYS A 68 6.70 14.90 -5.48
N MET A 69 6.22 15.79 -4.60
CA MET A 69 7.05 16.75 -3.88
C MET A 69 8.08 16.07 -2.96
N LEU A 70 7.68 14.99 -2.27
CA LEU A 70 8.57 14.20 -1.42
C LEU A 70 9.61 13.45 -2.25
N ALA A 71 9.18 12.81 -3.34
CA ALA A 71 10.06 12.09 -4.25
C ALA A 71 11.10 13.00 -4.90
N SER A 72 10.73 14.22 -5.30
CA SER A 72 11.69 15.18 -5.89
C SER A 72 12.75 15.66 -4.89
N ARG A 73 12.46 15.59 -3.58
CA ARG A 73 13.41 15.89 -2.49
C ARG A 73 14.16 14.67 -1.98
N GLY A 74 13.99 13.51 -2.62
CA GLY A 74 14.66 12.27 -2.23
C GLY A 74 14.17 11.68 -0.90
N VAL A 75 13.01 12.11 -0.40
CA VAL A 75 12.45 11.60 0.86
C VAL A 75 11.87 10.21 0.64
N ARG A 76 12.31 9.26 1.47
CA ARG A 76 11.77 7.89 1.48
C ARG A 76 10.40 7.85 2.12
N VAL A 77 9.44 7.29 1.42
CA VAL A 77 8.04 7.21 1.84
C VAL A 77 7.59 5.77 1.99
N MET A 78 6.94 5.50 3.11
CA MET A 78 6.18 4.28 3.35
C MET A 78 4.69 4.65 3.38
N LEU A 79 3.94 4.20 2.40
CA LEU A 79 2.49 4.34 2.36
C LEU A 79 1.87 3.18 3.13
N ASP A 80 1.23 3.47 4.26
CA ASP A 80 0.44 2.45 4.98
C ASP A 80 -0.89 2.24 4.27
N VAL A 81 -1.14 1.00 3.88
CA VAL A 81 -2.41 0.51 3.33
C VAL A 81 -2.96 -0.55 4.27
N ILE A 82 -4.28 -0.59 4.37
CA ILE A 82 -5.04 -1.58 5.12
C ILE A 82 -5.67 -2.53 4.10
N SER A 83 -5.14 -3.74 3.99
CA SER A 83 -5.74 -4.86 3.28
C SER A 83 -6.66 -5.67 4.20
N ASP A 84 -7.20 -6.77 3.64
CA ASP A 84 -8.12 -7.66 4.35
C ASP A 84 -9.34 -6.92 4.91
N ASN A 85 -9.79 -5.90 4.18
CA ASN A 85 -10.90 -5.05 4.56
C ASN A 85 -12.22 -5.68 4.07
N PRO A 86 -13.06 -6.23 4.97
CA PRO A 86 -14.32 -6.88 4.59
C PRO A 86 -15.36 -5.91 4.02
N TYR A 87 -15.13 -4.60 4.14
CA TYR A 87 -15.99 -3.58 3.53
C TYR A 87 -15.58 -3.23 2.09
N GLU A 88 -14.43 -3.71 1.59
CA GLU A 88 -13.98 -3.47 0.23
C GLU A 88 -14.68 -4.38 -0.78
N THR A 89 -15.28 -3.75 -1.78
CA THR A 89 -15.84 -4.43 -2.95
C THR A 89 -14.79 -4.56 -4.05
N PHE A 90 -15.12 -5.32 -5.10
CA PHE A 90 -14.32 -5.34 -6.33
C PHE A 90 -14.02 -3.93 -6.88
N SER A 91 -14.98 -3.02 -6.80
CA SER A 91 -14.80 -1.66 -7.32
C SER A 91 -13.74 -0.88 -6.53
N ASP A 92 -13.71 -1.05 -5.21
CA ASP A 92 -12.75 -0.37 -4.33
C ASP A 92 -11.32 -0.87 -4.55
N LYS A 93 -11.17 -2.20 -4.73
CA LYS A 93 -9.86 -2.80 -5.06
C LYS A 93 -9.37 -2.38 -6.44
N TYR A 94 -10.29 -2.26 -7.40
CA TYR A 94 -9.97 -1.76 -8.73
C TYR A 94 -9.58 -0.28 -8.71
N GLU A 95 -10.22 0.56 -7.90
CA GLU A 95 -9.82 1.94 -7.69
C GLU A 95 -8.40 2.04 -7.09
N SER A 96 -8.09 1.19 -6.11
CA SER A 96 -6.75 1.10 -5.54
C SER A 96 -5.70 0.71 -6.58
N LEU A 97 -5.99 -0.27 -7.44
CA LEU A 97 -5.14 -0.63 -8.58
C LEU A 97 -4.89 0.57 -9.51
N LEU A 98 -5.94 1.31 -9.86
CA LEU A 98 -5.82 2.50 -10.73
C LEU A 98 -4.99 3.60 -10.08
N PHE A 99 -5.18 3.83 -8.78
CA PHE A 99 -4.38 4.77 -7.99
C PHE A 99 -2.90 4.39 -8.03
N TYR A 100 -2.56 3.13 -7.72
CA TYR A 100 -1.18 2.66 -7.71
C TYR A 100 -0.50 2.76 -9.07
N HIS A 101 -1.19 2.38 -10.14
CA HIS A 101 -0.67 2.56 -11.49
C HIS A 101 -0.48 4.05 -11.83
N GLY A 102 -1.46 4.89 -11.50
CA GLY A 102 -1.38 6.35 -11.70
C GLY A 102 -0.19 6.96 -10.97
N LEU A 103 0.01 6.58 -9.71
CA LEU A 103 1.13 7.04 -8.90
C LEU A 103 2.48 6.64 -9.51
N ILE A 104 2.64 5.39 -9.99
CA ILE A 104 3.87 4.98 -10.68
C ILE A 104 4.13 5.88 -11.90
N LYS A 105 3.10 6.19 -12.69
CA LYS A 105 3.23 7.05 -13.87
C LYS A 105 3.70 8.45 -13.47
N GLU A 106 3.05 9.07 -12.48
CA GLU A 106 3.41 10.42 -12.02
C GLU A 106 4.84 10.49 -11.49
N ILE A 107 5.26 9.51 -10.68
CA ILE A 107 6.58 9.54 -10.06
C ILE A 107 7.70 9.17 -11.04
N ARG A 108 7.46 8.24 -11.98
CA ARG A 108 8.45 7.91 -13.04
C ARG A 108 8.71 9.09 -13.97
N ASN A 109 7.70 9.92 -14.22
CA ASN A 109 7.86 11.13 -15.02
C ASN A 109 8.61 12.24 -14.27
N SER A 110 8.69 12.18 -12.94
CA SER A 110 9.23 13.27 -12.12
C SER A 110 10.60 13.00 -11.49
N SER A 111 11.13 11.77 -11.54
CA SER A 111 12.37 11.41 -10.82
C SER A 111 13.39 10.67 -11.68
N THR A 112 14.65 11.11 -11.61
CA THR A 112 15.80 10.49 -12.27
C THR A 112 16.51 9.46 -11.39
N ARG A 113 16.06 9.20 -10.16
CA ARG A 113 16.66 8.22 -9.21
C ARG A 113 15.72 7.06 -8.89
N ASP A 114 16.22 6.02 -8.22
CA ASP A 114 15.35 4.98 -7.67
C ASP A 114 14.27 5.63 -6.80
N ILE A 115 13.01 5.27 -7.06
CA ILE A 115 11.87 5.94 -6.45
C ILE A 115 11.75 5.46 -5.00
N PRO A 116 11.83 6.37 -4.02
CA PRO A 116 11.96 5.99 -2.63
C PRO A 116 10.59 5.74 -1.96
N ILE A 117 9.56 5.35 -2.72
CA ILE A 117 8.20 5.09 -2.24
C ILE A 117 7.94 3.59 -2.23
N LYS A 118 7.41 3.08 -1.12
CA LYS A 118 6.88 1.72 -1.03
C LYS A 118 5.55 1.72 -0.30
N ILE A 119 4.71 0.74 -0.58
CA ILE A 119 3.52 0.42 0.20
C ILE A 119 3.88 -0.59 1.28
N TYR A 120 3.38 -0.35 2.48
CA TYR A 120 3.44 -1.26 3.60
C TYR A 120 2.02 -1.64 3.99
N ASP A 121 1.76 -2.94 3.94
CA ASP A 121 0.43 -3.50 4.06
C ASP A 121 0.15 -3.97 5.49
N HIS A 122 -1.03 -3.66 5.99
CA HIS A 122 -1.54 -4.08 7.29
C HIS A 122 -2.90 -4.71 7.11
N LYS A 123 -3.23 -5.75 7.89
CA LYS A 123 -4.59 -6.28 7.89
C LYS A 123 -5.51 -5.38 8.71
N LEU A 124 -6.76 -5.22 8.28
CA LEU A 124 -7.75 -4.53 9.10
C LEU A 124 -8.03 -5.33 10.37
N MET A 125 -7.80 -4.69 11.52
CA MET A 125 -8.14 -5.23 12.83
C MET A 125 -9.14 -4.31 13.53
N PHE A 126 -10.13 -4.91 14.17
CA PHE A 126 -11.19 -4.22 14.90
C PHE A 126 -10.84 -4.26 16.39
N TYR A 127 -10.53 -3.11 17.00
CA TYR A 127 -10.16 -3.07 18.42
C TYR A 127 -11.38 -2.71 19.28
N PRO A 128 -11.70 -3.48 20.35
CA PRO A 128 -12.79 -3.14 21.26
C PRO A 128 -12.71 -1.69 21.75
N GLY A 129 -13.85 -1.00 21.76
CA GLY A 129 -13.96 0.42 22.11
C GLY A 129 -13.75 1.39 20.94
N ALA A 130 -13.29 0.93 19.76
CA ALA A 130 -13.26 1.78 18.57
C ALA A 130 -14.62 1.82 17.86
N ASN A 131 -14.99 2.96 17.27
CA ASN A 131 -16.23 3.09 16.49
C ASN A 131 -16.34 2.03 15.38
N LEU A 132 -15.22 1.69 14.75
CA LEU A 132 -15.16 0.70 13.69
C LEU A 132 -15.42 -0.73 14.20
N TYR A 133 -15.09 -1.04 15.46
CA TYR A 133 -15.44 -2.31 16.09
C TYR A 133 -16.95 -2.42 16.29
N ALA A 134 -17.57 -1.40 16.89
CA ALA A 134 -19.02 -1.37 17.09
C ALA A 134 -19.79 -1.46 15.75
N LYS A 135 -19.28 -0.78 14.71
CA LYS A 135 -19.81 -0.92 13.35
C LYS A 135 -19.70 -2.36 12.83
N ALA A 136 -18.53 -2.99 12.96
CA ALA A 136 -18.32 -4.35 12.48
C ALA A 136 -19.15 -5.39 13.22
N GLU A 137 -19.39 -5.21 14.51
CA GLU A 137 -20.28 -6.06 15.29
C GLU A 137 -21.73 -5.89 14.82
N LYS A 138 -22.19 -4.64 14.69
CA LYS A 138 -23.53 -4.32 14.19
C LYS A 138 -23.79 -4.85 12.77
N ASP A 139 -22.80 -4.75 11.89
CA ASP A 139 -22.89 -5.20 10.51
C ASP A 139 -22.67 -6.72 10.37
N GLY A 140 -22.43 -7.45 11.47
CA GLY A 140 -22.21 -8.90 11.48
C GLY A 140 -20.89 -9.35 10.86
N VAL A 141 -19.96 -8.41 10.65
CA VAL A 141 -18.61 -8.67 10.10
C VAL A 141 -17.76 -9.46 11.10
N ILE A 142 -17.90 -9.15 12.39
CA ILE A 142 -17.22 -9.85 13.48
C ILE A 142 -18.24 -10.51 14.41
N GLY A 143 -17.88 -11.66 14.98
CA GLY A 143 -18.69 -12.40 15.94
C GLY A 143 -18.07 -12.43 17.34
N ASN A 144 -18.74 -13.11 18.28
CA ASN A 144 -18.36 -13.18 19.69
C ASN A 144 -16.93 -13.75 19.92
N ASP A 145 -16.46 -14.60 19.02
CA ASP A 145 -15.16 -15.27 19.09
C ASP A 145 -14.03 -14.46 18.43
N TYR A 146 -14.34 -13.30 17.83
CA TYR A 146 -13.38 -12.47 17.09
C TYR A 146 -12.16 -12.09 17.92
N VAL A 147 -12.36 -11.67 19.18
CA VAL A 147 -11.25 -11.19 20.02
C VAL A 147 -10.27 -12.33 20.32
N SER A 148 -10.75 -13.50 20.73
CA SER A 148 -9.92 -14.64 21.12
C SER A 148 -9.28 -15.36 19.93
N HIS A 149 -9.97 -15.47 18.79
CA HIS A 149 -9.50 -16.24 17.64
C HIS A 149 -8.78 -15.40 16.58
N ILE A 150 -9.16 -14.13 16.42
CA ILE A 150 -8.63 -13.26 15.35
C ILE A 150 -7.73 -12.17 15.91
N LEU A 151 -8.25 -11.32 16.81
CA LEU A 151 -7.52 -10.14 17.28
C LEU A 151 -6.25 -10.51 18.05
N SER A 152 -6.39 -11.32 19.10
CA SER A 152 -5.27 -11.70 19.98
C SER A 152 -4.20 -12.52 19.25
N LYS A 153 -4.60 -13.29 18.24
CA LYS A 153 -3.70 -14.14 17.44
C LYS A 153 -3.17 -13.44 16.18
N ARG A 154 -3.65 -12.23 15.87
CA ARG A 154 -3.38 -11.49 14.62
C ARG A 154 -3.65 -12.33 13.36
N ASN A 155 -4.73 -13.10 13.38
CA ASN A 155 -5.19 -13.90 12.24
C ASN A 155 -5.97 -13.05 11.22
N THR A 156 -6.30 -13.65 10.07
CA THR A 156 -7.16 -13.03 9.05
C THR A 156 -8.64 -13.24 9.38
N LEU A 157 -9.49 -12.30 8.98
CA LEU A 157 -10.94 -12.42 9.09
C LEU A 157 -11.57 -13.33 8.04
N ARG A 158 -10.81 -13.69 7.01
CA ARG A 158 -11.25 -14.55 5.92
C ARG A 158 -11.59 -15.93 6.47
N LYS A 159 -12.86 -16.32 6.33
CA LYS A 159 -13.38 -17.59 6.85
C LYS A 159 -13.12 -18.77 5.90
N GLN A 160 -13.06 -18.51 4.59
CA GLN A 160 -12.90 -19.55 3.57
C GLN A 160 -11.47 -19.58 3.01
N LYS A 161 -10.97 -20.77 2.68
CA LYS A 161 -9.61 -20.96 2.13
C LYS A 161 -9.48 -20.41 0.71
N GLU A 162 -10.61 -20.21 0.05
CA GLU A 162 -10.77 -19.67 -1.29
C GLU A 162 -10.76 -18.13 -1.31
N ASP A 163 -10.97 -17.50 -0.15
CA ASP A 163 -10.93 -16.05 0.02
C ASP A 163 -9.45 -15.59 0.04
N ILE A 164 -9.02 -14.91 -1.02
CA ILE A 164 -7.63 -14.52 -1.23
C ILE A 164 -7.44 -13.02 -1.07
N ASP A 165 -6.30 -12.69 -0.47
CA ASP A 165 -5.78 -11.33 -0.37
C ASP A 165 -5.33 -10.78 -1.73
N ASN A 166 -6.28 -10.30 -2.52
CA ASN A 166 -5.99 -9.65 -3.79
C ASN A 166 -5.13 -8.38 -3.60
N ASP A 167 -5.24 -7.73 -2.45
CA ASP A 167 -4.55 -6.48 -2.14
C ASP A 167 -3.05 -6.72 -1.93
N ALA A 168 -2.68 -7.78 -1.20
CA ALA A 168 -1.30 -8.19 -1.04
C ALA A 168 -0.57 -8.39 -2.39
N PHE A 169 -1.27 -8.95 -3.38
CA PHE A 169 -0.73 -9.12 -4.72
C PHE A 169 -0.53 -7.77 -5.43
N ILE A 170 -1.53 -6.89 -5.42
CA ILE A 170 -1.46 -5.57 -6.06
C ILE A 170 -0.34 -4.73 -5.41
N VAL A 171 -0.23 -4.77 -4.08
CA VAL A 171 0.84 -4.13 -3.30
C VAL A 171 2.22 -4.67 -3.70
N ALA A 172 2.35 -5.98 -3.83
CA ALA A 172 3.61 -6.60 -4.25
C ALA A 172 4.00 -6.19 -5.68
N LEU A 173 3.02 -6.11 -6.60
CA LEU A 173 3.24 -5.59 -7.94
C LEU A 173 3.70 -4.14 -7.91
N PHE A 174 3.02 -3.27 -7.16
CA PHE A 174 3.39 -1.86 -7.05
C PHE A 174 4.83 -1.71 -6.54
N ASN A 175 5.16 -2.38 -5.43
CA ASN A 175 6.48 -2.31 -4.80
C ASN A 175 7.61 -2.81 -5.72
N LYS A 176 7.31 -3.74 -6.64
CA LYS A 176 8.24 -4.15 -7.69
C LYS A 176 8.28 -3.13 -8.84
N ALA A 177 7.13 -2.65 -9.30
CA ALA A 177 6.98 -1.78 -10.47
C ALA A 177 7.54 -0.36 -10.27
N ILE A 178 7.54 0.14 -9.03
CA ILE A 178 8.01 1.49 -8.70
C ILE A 178 9.55 1.61 -8.71
N ARG A 179 10.29 0.49 -8.70
CA ARG A 179 11.77 0.47 -8.75
C ARG A 179 12.29 0.62 -10.19
N LYS A 180 13.62 0.76 -10.39
CA LYS A 180 14.25 0.73 -11.72
C LYS A 180 14.75 -0.66 -12.12
N GLY A 181 14.75 -0.94 -13.43
CA GLY A 181 15.27 -2.18 -14.02
C GLY A 181 14.23 -2.97 -14.84
N ARG A 182 14.63 -4.17 -15.32
CA ARG A 182 13.78 -5.02 -16.19
C ARG A 182 12.58 -5.64 -15.47
N ILE A 183 12.76 -6.20 -14.26
CA ILE A 183 11.67 -6.77 -13.46
C ILE A 183 10.59 -5.72 -13.14
N PRO A 184 10.94 -4.48 -12.76
CA PRO A 184 9.97 -3.41 -12.61
C PRO A 184 9.19 -3.06 -13.88
N LEU A 185 9.80 -3.10 -15.07
CA LEU A 185 9.09 -2.89 -16.35
C LEU A 185 8.03 -3.97 -16.57
N ILE A 186 8.34 -5.24 -16.28
CA ILE A 186 7.37 -6.34 -16.35
C ILE A 186 6.24 -6.13 -15.35
N ALA A 187 6.57 -5.83 -14.09
CA ALA A 187 5.57 -5.58 -13.06
C ALA A 187 4.66 -4.37 -13.39
N TYR A 188 5.23 -3.30 -13.95
CA TYR A 188 4.47 -2.16 -14.45
C TYR A 188 3.61 -2.52 -15.67
N GLY A 189 4.13 -3.32 -16.59
CA GLY A 189 3.37 -3.86 -17.73
C GLY A 189 2.18 -4.70 -17.28
N LEU A 190 2.36 -5.55 -16.28
CA LEU A 190 1.27 -6.30 -15.65
C LEU A 190 0.24 -5.34 -15.07
N LEU A 191 0.63 -4.39 -14.21
CA LEU A 191 -0.29 -3.38 -13.67
C LEU A 191 -1.07 -2.66 -14.78
N LYS A 192 -0.42 -2.31 -15.90
CA LYS A 192 -1.07 -1.68 -17.06
C LYS A 192 -2.14 -2.59 -17.68
N ILE A 193 -1.87 -3.88 -17.81
CA ILE A 193 -2.85 -4.89 -18.29
C ILE A 193 -4.03 -4.99 -17.33
N LEU A 194 -3.77 -5.00 -16.02
CA LEU A 194 -4.81 -5.12 -14.99
C LEU A 194 -5.75 -3.91 -14.96
N ARG A 195 -5.37 -2.77 -15.55
CA ARG A 195 -6.26 -1.61 -15.71
C ARG A 195 -7.44 -1.87 -16.64
N VAL A 196 -7.46 -2.98 -17.37
CA VAL A 196 -8.65 -3.37 -18.11
C VAL A 196 -9.57 -4.08 -17.12
N LYS A 197 -10.69 -3.43 -16.73
CA LYS A 197 -11.62 -3.92 -15.71
C LYS A 197 -12.05 -5.38 -15.93
N LEU A 198 -12.28 -5.78 -17.17
CA LEU A 198 -12.63 -7.17 -17.53
C LEU A 198 -11.49 -8.14 -17.19
N ILE A 199 -10.24 -7.79 -17.50
CA ILE A 199 -9.07 -8.61 -17.18
C ILE A 199 -8.92 -8.71 -15.66
N PHE A 200 -9.02 -7.59 -14.94
CA PHE A 200 -8.96 -7.60 -13.48
C PHE A 200 -10.05 -8.46 -12.85
N SER A 201 -11.29 -8.33 -13.33
CA SER A 201 -12.41 -9.17 -12.91
C SER A 201 -12.16 -10.64 -13.18
N LEU A 202 -11.67 -10.99 -14.37
CA LEU A 202 -11.39 -12.37 -14.74
C LEU A 202 -10.31 -12.96 -13.84
N MET A 203 -9.23 -12.22 -13.59
CA MET A 203 -8.14 -12.70 -12.74
C MET A 203 -8.54 -12.88 -11.27
N ILE A 204 -9.36 -11.97 -10.72
CA ILE A 204 -9.91 -12.14 -9.37
C ILE A 204 -10.80 -13.39 -9.32
N ARG A 205 -11.70 -13.57 -10.30
CA ARG A 205 -12.59 -14.73 -10.37
C ARG A 205 -11.85 -16.06 -10.53
N LEU A 206 -10.86 -16.09 -11.41
CA LEU A 206 -10.03 -17.28 -11.66
C LEU A 206 -8.98 -17.51 -10.57
N ASN A 207 -8.88 -16.60 -9.60
CA ASN A 207 -8.00 -16.71 -8.45
C ASN A 207 -6.54 -17.03 -8.82
N ILE A 208 -6.07 -16.45 -9.93
CA ILE A 208 -4.76 -16.73 -10.54
C ILE A 208 -3.61 -16.42 -9.55
N TRP A 209 -3.89 -15.67 -8.50
CA TRP A 209 -2.96 -15.24 -7.45
C TRP A 209 -2.74 -16.25 -6.33
N LYS A 210 -3.48 -17.37 -6.28
CA LYS A 210 -3.32 -18.42 -5.25
C LYS A 210 -1.88 -18.95 -5.15
N ASN A 211 -1.12 -18.86 -6.25
CA ASN A 211 0.30 -19.24 -6.33
C ASN A 211 1.29 -18.07 -6.14
N TYR A 212 0.83 -16.84 -5.92
CA TYR A 212 1.72 -15.69 -5.84
C TYR A 212 2.52 -15.62 -4.53
N SER A 213 2.07 -16.24 -3.44
CA SER A 213 2.90 -16.40 -2.24
C SER A 213 4.19 -17.20 -2.55
N ALA A 214 4.12 -18.16 -3.47
CA ALA A 214 5.28 -18.86 -4.04
C ALA A 214 6.08 -18.00 -5.06
N PHE A 215 5.45 -17.01 -5.70
CA PHE A 215 6.05 -16.01 -6.60
C PHE A 215 6.73 -14.85 -5.84
N SER A 216 6.32 -14.55 -4.61
CA SER A 216 6.95 -13.51 -3.77
C SER A 216 8.23 -14.02 -3.09
N LYS A 217 8.36 -15.34 -2.90
CA LYS A 217 9.60 -16.00 -2.48
C LYS A 217 10.57 -16.00 -3.67
N THR A 218 11.45 -15.00 -3.63
CA THR A 218 12.51 -14.53 -4.54
C THR A 218 13.26 -15.51 -5.45
N ARG A 219 13.13 -16.84 -5.35
CA ARG A 219 13.80 -17.81 -6.25
C ARG A 219 12.96 -18.31 -7.42
N THR A 220 11.64 -18.40 -7.27
CA THR A 220 10.79 -19.05 -8.28
C THR A 220 10.50 -18.13 -9.47
N VAL A 221 10.42 -16.83 -9.24
CA VAL A 221 10.21 -15.82 -10.30
C VAL A 221 11.45 -15.60 -11.14
N GLU A 222 12.63 -15.62 -10.53
CA GLU A 222 13.88 -15.58 -11.29
C GLU A 222 14.01 -16.83 -12.18
N ARG A 223 13.56 -18.00 -11.71
CA ARG A 223 13.52 -19.22 -12.52
C ARG A 223 12.48 -19.17 -13.63
N PHE A 224 11.27 -18.70 -13.36
CA PHE A 224 10.20 -18.54 -14.37
C PHE A 224 10.54 -17.47 -15.41
N LEU A 225 11.11 -16.34 -15.00
CA LEU A 225 11.59 -15.31 -15.92
C LEU A 225 12.85 -15.75 -16.69
N LYS A 226 13.67 -16.65 -16.13
CA LYS A 226 14.76 -17.32 -16.87
C LYS A 226 14.25 -18.39 -17.83
N SER A 227 13.14 -19.07 -17.53
CA SER A 227 12.56 -20.12 -18.39
C SER A 227 11.75 -19.55 -19.57
N ILE A 228 11.42 -18.26 -19.54
CA ILE A 228 10.83 -17.51 -20.68
C ILE A 228 11.92 -16.88 -21.57
N ARG A 229 13.21 -17.15 -21.31
CA ARG A 229 14.28 -16.86 -22.28
C ARG A 229 14.17 -17.84 -23.45
N VAL A 230 13.53 -17.39 -24.52
CA VAL A 230 13.95 -17.66 -25.90
C VAL A 230 14.64 -16.40 -26.39
#